data_AF-A0A017SZN3-F1
#
_entry.id   AF-A0A017SZN3-F1
#
_cell.length_a   1.000
_cell.length_b   1.000
_cell.length_c   1.000
_cell.angle_alpha   90.00
_cell.angle_beta   90.00
_cell.angle_gamma   90.00
#
_symmetry.space_group_name_H-M   'P 1'
#
loop_
_entity.id
_entity.type
_entity.pdbx_description
1 polymer ?
#
loop_
_entity_poly.entity_id
_entity_poly.type
_entity_poly.pdbx_seq_one_letter_code
_entity_poly.pdbx_strand_id
1 'polypeptide(L)'
;MASIVVQPHPGPYVHDFSHLSEFTVDVQEGHTKGLCREKLGWSVANQELATNLPLHAATLGLASGFYGQVEVLNDRLAQVRSALVVVGKLMEALEETEIILEDERETLVNVVVNATRTVSKRKNPAVRVAFEETERYHGQVARRAAKTRRRNAEEAEAAAAEEAAEAAAGDTKAKGAVSATAGGATAADAA
;
A
#
# COMPACT_ATOMS: atom_id res chain seq x y z
N MET A 1 -12.80 18.63 -21.95
CA MET A 1 -11.52 19.37 -22.08
C MET A 1 -10.42 18.43 -21.65
N ALA A 2 -9.47 18.09 -22.53
CA ALA A 2 -8.32 17.29 -22.12
C ALA A 2 -7.45 18.15 -21.20
N SER A 3 -7.47 17.86 -19.91
CA SER A 3 -6.45 18.33 -18.99
C SER A 3 -5.09 17.83 -19.50
N ILE A 4 -4.05 18.67 -19.47
CA ILE A 4 -2.66 18.31 -19.83
C ILE A 4 -2.20 17.01 -19.12
N VAL A 5 -2.85 16.67 -18.00
CA VAL A 5 -2.52 15.54 -17.12
C VAL A 5 -3.06 14.19 -17.63
N VAL A 6 -4.14 14.15 -18.43
CA VAL A 6 -4.73 12.88 -18.91
C VAL A 6 -4.47 12.73 -20.40
N GLN A 7 -3.61 11.77 -20.75
CA GLN A 7 -3.33 11.40 -22.13
C GLN A 7 -3.98 10.05 -22.44
N PRO A 8 -4.58 9.87 -23.64
CA PRO A 8 -5.05 8.57 -24.07
C PRO A 8 -3.93 7.53 -24.03
N HIS A 9 -4.23 6.31 -23.62
CA HIS A 9 -3.26 5.23 -23.66
C HIS A 9 -2.72 5.04 -25.09
N PRO A 10 -1.40 5.19 -25.32
CA PRO A 10 -0.82 5.20 -26.66
C PRO A 10 -0.56 3.79 -27.22
N GLY A 11 -0.65 2.76 -26.39
CA GLY A 11 -0.36 1.38 -26.75
C GLY A 11 -1.53 0.68 -27.47
N PRO A 12 -1.25 -0.48 -28.09
CA PRO A 12 -2.29 -1.30 -28.69
C PRO A 12 -3.17 -1.93 -27.60
N TYR A 13 -4.47 -2.05 -27.87
CA TYR A 13 -5.44 -2.68 -26.96
C TYR A 13 -5.60 -4.18 -27.20
N VAL A 14 -5.04 -4.70 -28.29
CA VAL A 14 -5.13 -6.10 -28.68
C VAL A 14 -3.72 -6.69 -28.67
N HIS A 15 -3.51 -7.65 -27.78
CA HIS A 15 -2.29 -8.44 -27.69
C HIS A 15 -2.66 -9.91 -27.79
N ASP A 16 -2.03 -10.62 -28.74
CA ASP A 16 -2.25 -12.05 -28.94
C ASP A 16 -1.20 -12.87 -28.16
N PHE A 17 -1.68 -13.62 -27.17
CA PHE A 17 -0.88 -14.54 -26.36
C PHE A 17 -1.25 -16.02 -26.62
N SER A 18 -1.90 -16.32 -27.75
CA SER A 18 -2.36 -17.68 -28.09
C SER A 18 -1.22 -18.70 -28.11
N HIS A 19 0.00 -18.28 -28.42
CA HIS A 19 1.20 -19.12 -28.37
C HIS A 19 1.55 -19.64 -26.97
N LEU A 20 1.06 -19.00 -25.90
CA LEU A 20 1.27 -19.45 -24.52
C LEU A 20 0.29 -20.54 -24.09
N SER A 21 -0.81 -20.73 -24.83
CA SER A 21 -1.93 -21.62 -24.45
C SER A 21 -1.53 -23.07 -24.21
N GLU A 22 -0.43 -23.52 -24.81
CA GLU A 22 0.08 -24.88 -24.63
C GLU A 22 0.64 -25.15 -23.24
N PHE A 23 1.01 -24.12 -22.47
CA PHE A 23 1.71 -24.28 -21.20
C PHE A 23 1.29 -23.30 -20.09
N THR A 24 0.35 -22.39 -20.35
CA THR A 24 -0.31 -21.63 -19.28
C THR A 24 -1.21 -22.54 -18.46
N VAL A 25 -1.16 -22.35 -17.14
CA VAL A 25 -1.95 -23.13 -16.18
C VAL A 25 -2.68 -22.19 -15.23
N ASP A 26 -3.90 -22.55 -14.86
CA ASP A 26 -4.65 -21.91 -13.78
C ASP A 26 -4.43 -22.71 -12.49
N VAL A 27 -3.92 -22.03 -11.46
CA VAL A 27 -3.59 -22.64 -10.17
C VAL A 27 -4.49 -22.02 -9.12
N GLN A 28 -5.22 -22.86 -8.38
CA GLN A 28 -6.10 -22.42 -7.30
C GLN A 28 -5.35 -21.59 -6.25
N GLU A 29 -6.07 -20.66 -5.60
CA GLU A 29 -5.49 -19.80 -4.57
C GLU A 29 -4.83 -20.63 -3.45
N GLY A 30 -3.61 -20.26 -3.06
CA GLY A 30 -2.82 -20.98 -2.05
C GLY A 30 -2.03 -22.19 -2.55
N HIS A 31 -2.31 -22.72 -3.74
CA HIS A 31 -1.61 -23.90 -4.30
C HIS A 31 -0.23 -23.58 -4.92
N THR A 32 0.15 -22.30 -4.97
CA THR A 32 1.50 -21.87 -5.36
C THR A 32 2.50 -21.94 -4.20
N LYS A 33 2.04 -22.21 -2.98
CA LYS A 33 2.89 -22.29 -1.78
C LYS A 33 3.82 -23.50 -1.87
N GLY A 34 5.12 -23.26 -1.72
CA GLY A 34 6.16 -24.30 -1.79
C GLY A 34 6.74 -24.52 -3.19
N LEU A 35 6.22 -23.84 -4.23
CA LEU A 35 6.88 -23.83 -5.53
C LEU A 35 8.20 -23.06 -5.46
N CYS A 36 9.27 -23.67 -5.98
CA CYS A 36 10.57 -23.03 -6.08
C CYS A 36 10.55 -21.93 -7.15
N ARG A 37 11.05 -20.74 -6.80
CA ARG A 37 11.26 -19.64 -7.75
C ARG A 37 12.72 -19.52 -8.12
N GLU A 38 12.98 -18.83 -9.23
CA GLU A 38 14.33 -18.45 -9.63
C GLU A 38 15.05 -17.72 -8.48
N LYS A 39 16.30 -18.09 -8.26
CA LYS A 39 17.16 -17.51 -7.21
C LYS A 39 18.16 -16.55 -7.85
N LEU A 40 18.72 -15.66 -7.04
CA LEU A 40 19.83 -14.80 -7.45
C LEU A 40 21.01 -15.67 -7.93
N GLY A 41 21.60 -15.30 -9.06
CA GLY A 41 22.73 -16.03 -9.67
C GLY A 41 22.34 -17.12 -10.67
N TRP A 42 21.06 -17.21 -11.07
CA TRP A 42 20.60 -18.19 -12.07
C TRP A 42 21.36 -18.12 -13.40
N SER A 43 21.70 -16.92 -13.89
CA SER A 43 22.41 -16.76 -15.17
C SER A 43 23.78 -17.46 -15.18
N VAL A 44 24.54 -17.32 -14.09
CA VAL A 44 25.84 -17.97 -13.90
C VAL A 44 25.64 -19.49 -13.81
N ALA A 45 24.69 -19.95 -13.00
CA ALA A 45 24.38 -21.37 -12.87
C ALA A 45 23.93 -21.99 -14.21
N ASN A 46 23.12 -21.28 -15.00
CA ASN A 46 22.68 -21.74 -16.31
C ASN A 46 23.84 -21.86 -17.30
N GLN A 47 24.80 -20.92 -17.27
CA GLN A 47 26.01 -20.99 -18.09
C GLN A 47 26.92 -22.16 -17.70
N GLU A 48 27.07 -22.41 -16.39
CA GLU A 48 27.79 -23.57 -15.88
C GLU A 48 27.11 -24.87 -16.31
N LEU A 49 25.78 -24.96 -16.22
CA LEU A 49 25.00 -26.10 -16.69
C LEU A 49 25.18 -26.31 -18.20
N ALA A 50 25.11 -25.24 -19.01
CA ALA A 50 25.31 -25.31 -20.46
C ALA A 50 26.67 -25.92 -20.83
N THR A 51 27.71 -25.55 -20.09
CA THR A 51 29.10 -25.92 -20.39
C THR A 51 29.44 -27.31 -19.84
N ASN A 52 29.08 -27.59 -18.59
CA ASN A 52 29.55 -28.76 -17.86
C ASN A 52 28.61 -29.97 -18.00
N LEU A 53 27.31 -29.75 -18.19
CA LEU A 53 26.35 -30.85 -18.23
C LEU A 53 26.57 -31.79 -19.42
N PRO A 54 26.86 -31.33 -20.65
CA PRO A 54 27.17 -32.23 -21.76
C PRO A 54 28.40 -33.11 -21.51
N LEU A 55 29.38 -32.61 -20.75
CA LEU A 55 30.62 -33.34 -20.42
C LEU A 55 30.40 -34.39 -19.31
N HIS A 56 29.52 -34.09 -18.35
CA HIS A 56 29.35 -34.90 -17.14
C HIS A 56 27.99 -35.63 -17.06
N ALA A 57 27.09 -35.48 -18.02
CA ALA A 57 25.75 -36.07 -17.99
C ALA A 57 25.78 -37.58 -17.78
N ALA A 58 26.64 -38.31 -18.51
CA ALA A 58 26.76 -39.76 -18.37
C ALA A 58 27.21 -40.18 -16.96
N THR A 59 28.18 -39.46 -16.38
CA THR A 59 28.66 -39.69 -15.01
C THR A 59 27.58 -39.42 -13.96
N LEU A 60 26.72 -38.43 -14.21
CA LEU A 60 25.58 -38.09 -13.36
C LEU A 60 24.35 -38.98 -13.58
N GLY A 61 24.39 -39.91 -14.55
CA GLY A 61 23.25 -40.75 -14.92
C GLY A 61 22.10 -39.96 -15.57
N LEU A 62 22.38 -38.79 -16.15
CA LEU A 62 21.39 -37.95 -16.82
C LEU A 62 21.30 -38.29 -18.31
N ALA A 63 20.10 -38.13 -18.87
CA ALA A 63 19.89 -38.25 -20.31
C ALA A 63 20.62 -37.14 -21.07
N SER A 64 21.16 -37.46 -22.25
CA SER A 64 21.92 -36.51 -23.10
C SER A 64 21.13 -35.27 -23.53
N GLY A 65 19.80 -35.34 -23.52
CA GLY A 65 18.90 -34.22 -23.84
C GLY A 65 18.40 -33.41 -22.63
N PHE A 66 18.89 -33.68 -21.41
CA PHE A 66 18.36 -33.05 -20.20
C PHE A 66 18.53 -31.52 -20.20
N TYR A 67 19.68 -31.02 -20.66
CA TYR A 67 19.89 -29.56 -20.75
C TYR A 67 18.92 -28.89 -21.72
N GLY A 68 18.58 -29.54 -22.84
CA GLY A 68 17.59 -29.00 -23.79
C GLY A 68 16.20 -28.80 -23.15
N GLN A 69 15.83 -29.60 -22.14
CA GLN A 69 14.59 -29.37 -21.40
C GLN A 69 14.66 -28.09 -20.54
N VAL A 70 15.83 -27.80 -19.96
CA VAL A 70 16.08 -26.56 -19.21
C VAL A 70 16.00 -25.36 -20.15
N GLU A 71 16.58 -25.43 -21.35
CA GLU A 71 16.48 -24.38 -22.36
C GLU A 71 15.02 -24.10 -22.77
N VAL A 72 14.24 -25.14 -23.07
CA VAL A 72 12.81 -24.99 -23.39
C VAL A 72 12.04 -24.31 -22.25
N LEU A 73 12.34 -24.65 -21.00
CA LEU A 73 11.72 -24.00 -19.84
C LEU A 73 12.15 -22.54 -19.70
N ASN A 74 13.43 -22.22 -19.93
CA ASN A 74 13.94 -20.85 -19.92
C ASN A 74 13.25 -19.99 -20.98
N ASP A 75 13.08 -20.53 -22.20
CA ASP A 75 12.42 -19.84 -23.31
C ASP A 75 10.94 -19.58 -23.01
N ARG A 76 10.22 -20.60 -22.51
CA ARG A 76 8.81 -20.44 -22.08
C ARG A 76 8.67 -19.39 -20.98
N LEU A 77 9.58 -19.40 -20.01
CA LEU A 77 9.59 -18.46 -18.91
C LEU A 77 9.85 -17.03 -19.42
N ALA A 78 10.77 -16.85 -20.37
CA ALA A 78 11.01 -15.56 -21.02
C ALA A 78 9.77 -15.04 -21.77
N GLN A 79 9.06 -15.91 -22.49
CA GLN A 79 7.81 -15.55 -23.17
C GLN A 79 6.72 -15.11 -22.18
N VAL A 80 6.53 -15.85 -21.07
CA VAL A 80 5.58 -15.46 -20.01
C VAL A 80 5.95 -14.13 -19.38
N ARG A 81 7.24 -13.91 -19.07
CA ARG A 81 7.71 -12.65 -18.48
C ARG A 81 7.44 -11.46 -19.40
N SER A 82 7.69 -11.61 -20.70
CA SER A 82 7.39 -10.56 -21.69
C SER A 82 5.89 -10.24 -21.72
N ALA A 83 5.03 -11.26 -21.75
CA ALA A 83 3.58 -11.08 -21.71
C ALA A 83 3.12 -10.39 -20.42
N LEU A 84 3.68 -10.75 -19.26
CA LEU A 84 3.35 -10.11 -17.98
C LEU A 84 3.69 -8.61 -17.95
N VAL A 85 4.77 -8.18 -18.60
CA VAL A 85 5.10 -6.75 -18.69
C VAL A 85 4.03 -5.99 -19.48
N VAL A 86 3.61 -6.55 -20.61
CA VAL A 86 2.58 -5.95 -21.47
C VAL A 86 1.23 -5.89 -20.75
N VAL A 87 0.79 -7.02 -20.18
CA VAL A 87 -0.46 -7.09 -19.42
C VAL A 87 -0.42 -6.18 -18.20
N GLY A 88 0.71 -6.11 -17.50
CA GLY A 88 0.89 -5.22 -16.36
C GLY A 88 0.72 -3.74 -16.73
N LYS A 89 1.27 -3.30 -17.87
CA LYS A 89 1.09 -1.92 -18.34
C LYS A 89 -0.35 -1.63 -18.75
N LEU A 90 -1.03 -2.59 -19.38
CA LEU A 90 -2.44 -2.45 -19.73
C LEU A 90 -3.33 -2.41 -18.48
N MET A 91 -3.03 -3.25 -17.48
CA MET A 91 -3.72 -3.26 -16.19
C MET A 91 -3.56 -1.92 -15.47
N GLU A 92 -2.34 -1.37 -15.41
CA GLU A 92 -2.07 -0.04 -14.85
C GLU A 92 -2.92 1.04 -15.56
N ALA A 93 -2.97 1.02 -16.89
CA ALA A 93 -3.78 1.98 -17.65
C ALA A 93 -5.30 1.85 -17.36
N LEU A 94 -5.78 0.62 -17.13
CA LEU A 94 -7.18 0.38 -16.76
C LEU A 94 -7.49 0.83 -15.34
N GLU A 95 -6.59 0.61 -14.38
CA GLU A 95 -6.72 1.09 -13.00
C GLU A 95 -6.74 2.63 -12.95
N GLU A 96 -5.84 3.29 -13.70
CA GLU A 96 -5.84 4.76 -13.83
C GLU A 96 -7.14 5.27 -14.45
N THR A 97 -7.63 4.57 -15.48
CA THR A 97 -8.90 4.92 -16.14
C THR A 97 -10.08 4.74 -15.19
N GLU A 98 -10.11 3.67 -14.40
CA GLU A 98 -11.12 3.43 -13.38
C GLU A 98 -11.18 4.60 -12.40
N ILE A 99 -10.04 5.00 -11.84
CA ILE A 99 -9.96 6.12 -10.90
C ILE A 99 -10.52 7.42 -11.50
N ILE A 100 -10.19 7.71 -12.77
CA ILE A 100 -10.70 8.90 -13.45
C ILE A 100 -12.22 8.82 -13.63
N LEU A 101 -12.75 7.68 -14.06
CA LEU A 101 -14.19 7.48 -14.22
C LEU A 101 -14.93 7.56 -12.87
N GLU A 102 -14.31 7.09 -11.79
CA GLU A 102 -14.84 7.24 -10.45
C GLU A 102 -14.87 8.71 -10.00
N ASP A 103 -13.82 9.49 -10.25
CA ASP A 103 -13.81 10.92 -9.95
C ASP A 103 -14.87 11.70 -10.74
N GLU A 104 -15.04 11.38 -12.03
CA GLU A 104 -16.10 11.94 -12.86
C GLU A 104 -17.48 11.60 -12.30
N ARG A 105 -17.69 10.33 -11.91
CA ARG A 105 -18.93 9.88 -11.26
C ARG A 105 -19.20 10.64 -9.96
N GLU A 106 -18.20 10.77 -9.09
CA GLU A 106 -18.33 11.49 -7.81
C GLU A 106 -18.62 12.98 -8.01
N THR A 107 -18.01 13.59 -9.02
CA THR A 107 -18.29 14.98 -9.40
C THR A 107 -19.77 15.16 -9.77
N LEU A 108 -20.34 14.24 -10.55
CA LEU A 108 -21.76 14.26 -10.89
C LEU A 108 -22.66 14.04 -9.66
N VAL A 109 -22.30 13.11 -8.78
CA VAL A 109 -23.02 12.88 -7.52
C VAL A 109 -23.04 14.15 -6.65
N ASN A 110 -21.91 14.87 -6.56
CA ASN A 110 -21.83 16.13 -5.84
C ASN A 110 -22.77 17.21 -6.43
N VAL A 111 -22.83 17.31 -7.77
CA VAL A 111 -23.79 18.23 -8.44
C VAL A 111 -25.23 17.89 -8.05
N VAL A 112 -25.62 16.61 -8.08
CA VAL A 112 -26.95 16.15 -7.69
C VAL A 112 -27.25 16.49 -6.23
N VAL A 113 -26.33 16.19 -5.31
CA VAL A 113 -26.49 16.50 -3.88
C VAL A 113 -26.67 18.00 -3.64
N ASN A 114 -25.90 18.84 -4.32
CA ASN A 114 -26.01 20.30 -4.18
C ASN A 114 -27.33 20.83 -4.74
N ALA A 115 -27.80 20.28 -5.87
CA ALA A 115 -29.11 20.61 -6.44
C ALA A 115 -30.24 20.19 -5.48
N THR A 116 -30.21 18.95 -4.97
CA THR A 116 -31.16 18.42 -3.98
C THR A 116 -31.23 19.29 -2.73
N ARG A 117 -30.08 19.67 -2.16
CA ARG A 117 -30.02 20.56 -1.00
C ARG A 117 -30.60 21.94 -1.29
N THR A 118 -30.37 22.48 -2.48
CA THR A 118 -30.89 23.80 -2.88
C THR A 118 -32.41 23.76 -3.05
N VAL A 119 -32.93 22.74 -3.74
CA VAL A 119 -34.36 22.57 -3.99
C VAL A 119 -35.13 22.24 -2.70
N SER A 120 -34.59 21.36 -1.86
CA SER A 120 -35.23 20.99 -0.60
C SER A 120 -35.37 22.17 0.37
N LYS A 121 -34.36 23.05 0.43
CA LYS A 121 -34.40 24.26 1.26
C LYS A 121 -35.35 25.33 0.73
N ARG A 122 -35.48 25.48 -0.59
CA ARG A 122 -36.17 26.63 -1.20
C ARG A 122 -37.58 26.34 -1.72
N LYS A 123 -37.85 25.10 -2.14
CA LYS A 123 -39.04 24.75 -2.92
C LYS A 123 -39.82 23.58 -2.35
N ASN A 124 -39.17 22.42 -2.17
CA ASN A 124 -39.87 21.19 -1.77
C ASN A 124 -39.03 20.30 -0.85
N PRO A 125 -39.31 20.31 0.48
CA PRO A 125 -38.60 19.47 1.44
C PRO A 125 -38.66 17.97 1.16
N ALA A 126 -39.72 17.46 0.51
CA ALA A 126 -39.87 16.03 0.22
C ALA A 126 -38.79 15.48 -0.72
N VAL A 127 -38.18 16.33 -1.55
CA VAL A 127 -37.06 15.94 -2.43
C VAL A 127 -35.88 15.40 -1.63
N ARG A 128 -35.67 15.89 -0.40
CA ARG A 128 -34.58 15.41 0.44
C ARG A 128 -34.75 13.96 0.87
N VAL A 129 -35.99 13.55 1.16
CA VAL A 129 -36.32 12.17 1.54
C VAL A 129 -36.01 11.21 0.40
N ALA A 130 -36.26 11.62 -0.85
CA ALA A 130 -35.98 10.80 -2.03
C ALA A 130 -34.47 10.57 -2.30
N PHE A 131 -33.59 11.42 -1.76
CA PHE A 131 -32.14 11.37 -1.97
C PHE A 131 -31.33 11.21 -0.67
N GLU A 132 -31.96 10.71 0.39
CA GLU A 132 -31.34 10.59 1.71
C GLU A 132 -30.07 9.73 1.66
N GLU A 133 -30.11 8.59 0.98
CA GLU A 133 -28.95 7.70 0.85
C GLU A 133 -27.81 8.33 0.04
N THR A 134 -28.12 9.11 -1.00
CA THR A 134 -27.11 9.86 -1.76
C THR A 134 -26.46 10.96 -0.91
N GLU A 135 -27.25 11.70 -0.10
CA GLU A 135 -26.70 12.67 0.86
C GLU A 135 -25.85 11.99 1.93
N ARG A 136 -26.27 10.80 2.38
CA ARG A 136 -25.54 9.98 3.36
C ARG A 136 -24.21 9.50 2.81
N TYR A 137 -24.19 8.99 1.57
CA TYR A 137 -23.01 8.54 0.85
C TYR A 137 -21.99 9.69 0.69
N HIS A 138 -22.40 10.81 0.10
CA HIS A 138 -21.55 11.99 -0.06
C HIS A 138 -21.02 12.53 1.29
N GLY A 139 -21.77 12.35 2.38
CA GLY A 139 -21.39 12.80 3.72
C GLY A 139 -20.38 11.90 4.45
N GLN A 140 -20.04 10.72 3.93
CA GLN A 140 -19.25 9.72 4.66
C GLN A 140 -17.86 10.24 5.09
N VAL A 141 -17.14 10.89 4.17
CA VAL A 141 -15.79 11.43 4.45
C VAL A 141 -15.83 12.48 5.55
N ALA A 142 -16.77 13.44 5.46
CA ALA A 142 -16.93 14.48 6.47
C ALA A 142 -17.26 13.91 7.85
N ARG A 143 -18.11 12.87 7.92
CA ARG A 143 -18.45 12.19 9.17
C ARG A 143 -17.24 11.46 9.77
N ARG A 144 -16.45 10.77 8.94
CA ARG A 144 -15.19 10.12 9.39
C ARG A 144 -14.20 11.16 9.90
N ALA A 145 -13.99 12.25 9.17
CA ALA A 145 -13.11 13.34 9.58
C ALA A 145 -13.53 13.97 10.90
N ALA A 146 -14.84 14.22 11.11
CA ALA A 146 -15.37 14.72 12.37
C ALA A 146 -15.11 13.73 13.53
N LYS A 147 -15.31 12.43 13.30
CA LYS A 147 -15.02 11.38 14.29
C LYS A 147 -13.54 11.37 14.66
N THR A 148 -12.64 11.45 13.68
CA THR A 148 -11.19 11.51 13.91
C THR A 148 -10.80 12.77 14.70
N ARG A 149 -11.32 13.94 14.33
CA ARG A 149 -11.05 15.19 15.07
C ARG A 149 -11.47 15.10 16.53
N ARG A 150 -12.64 14.52 16.80
CA ARG A 150 -13.13 14.32 18.17
C ARG A 150 -12.20 13.40 18.96
N ARG A 151 -11.84 12.25 18.40
CA ARG A 151 -10.92 11.30 19.05
C ARG A 151 -9.57 11.95 19.36
N ASN A 152 -8.99 12.67 18.40
CA ASN A 152 -7.70 13.33 18.61
C ASN A 152 -7.77 14.43 19.68
N ALA A 153 -8.90 15.13 19.81
CA ALA A 153 -9.10 16.09 20.90
C ALA A 153 -9.18 15.39 22.26
N GLU A 154 -9.94 14.29 22.36
CA GLU A 154 -10.05 13.46 23.57
C GLU A 154 -8.67 12.89 23.99
N GLU A 155 -7.89 12.37 23.03
CA GLU A 155 -6.53 11.84 23.26
C GLU A 155 -5.55 12.95 23.71
N ALA A 156 -5.64 14.15 23.14
CA ALA A 156 -4.81 15.29 23.52
C ALA A 156 -5.16 15.82 24.92
N GLU A 157 -6.45 15.89 25.27
CA GLU A 157 -6.91 16.27 26.61
C GLU A 157 -6.45 15.25 27.67
N ALA A 158 -6.51 13.96 27.35
CA ALA A 158 -6.02 12.90 28.24
C ALA A 158 -4.50 12.99 28.45
N ALA A 159 -3.73 13.17 27.38
CA ALA A 159 -2.28 13.34 27.48
C ALA A 159 -1.89 14.60 28.30
N ALA A 160 -2.58 15.72 28.10
CA ALA A 160 -2.34 16.94 28.88
C ALA A 160 -2.70 16.76 30.36
N ALA A 161 -3.73 15.98 30.68
CA ALA A 161 -4.09 15.64 32.05
C ALA A 161 -3.05 14.71 32.72
N GLU A 162 -2.50 13.76 31.97
CA GLU A 162 -1.41 12.88 32.45
C GLU A 162 -0.11 13.67 32.68
N GLU A 163 0.29 14.55 31.75
CA GLU A 163 1.45 15.43 31.91
C GLU A 163 1.29 16.39 33.10
N ALA A 164 0.08 16.95 33.30
CA ALA A 164 -0.21 17.79 34.45
C ALA A 164 -0.18 17.00 35.78
N ALA A 165 -0.63 15.75 35.78
CA ALA A 165 -0.57 14.87 36.95
C ALA A 165 0.88 14.45 37.27
N GLU A 166 1.71 14.19 36.26
CA GLU A 166 3.12 13.85 36.44
C GLU A 166 3.95 15.06 36.89
N ALA A 167 3.68 16.26 36.34
CA ALA A 167 4.29 17.51 36.79
C ALA A 167 3.93 17.84 38.25
N ALA A 168 2.68 17.59 38.67
CA ALA A 168 2.26 17.78 40.06
C ALA A 168 2.91 16.78 41.03
N ALA A 169 3.22 15.55 40.59
CA ALA A 169 3.94 14.56 41.40
C ALA A 169 5.45 14.85 41.52
N GLY A 170 6.05 15.51 40.53
CA GLY A 170 7.47 15.90 40.52
C GLY A 170 7.84 17.00 41.54
N ASP A 171 6.95 17.96 41.80
CA ASP A 171 7.22 19.10 42.69
C ASP A 171 7.25 18.73 44.20
N THR A 172 6.70 17.57 44.58
CA THR A 172 6.78 17.07 45.96
C THR A 172 8.16 16.57 46.39
N LYS A 173 9.11 16.35 45.47
CA LYS A 173 10.46 15.83 45.81
C LYS A 173 11.51 16.91 46.04
N ALA A 174 11.28 18.15 45.60
CA ALA A 174 12.25 19.25 45.72
C ALA A 174 12.15 20.07 47.03
N LYS A 175 11.02 20.01 47.76
CA LYS A 175 10.83 20.75 49.02
C LYS A 175 11.28 20.03 50.30
N GLY A 176 11.83 18.81 50.19
CA GLY A 176 12.27 18.00 51.34
C GLY A 176 13.75 18.08 51.71
N ALA A 177 14.57 18.85 50.99
CA ALA A 177 16.04 18.77 51.10
C ALA A 177 16.76 20.04 51.65
N VAL A 178 16.04 21.04 52.16
CA VAL A 178 16.66 22.27 52.72
C VAL A 178 16.18 22.52 54.16
N SER A 179 16.46 21.61 55.08
CA SER A 179 16.45 21.93 56.52
C SER A 179 17.36 21.01 57.36
N ALA A 180 18.62 20.83 56.97
CA ALA A 180 19.58 20.16 57.85
C ALA A 180 21.03 20.55 57.51
N THR A 181 21.50 21.70 57.97
CA THR A 181 22.89 21.92 58.43
C THR A 181 23.04 23.31 59.06
N ALA A 182 22.61 23.44 60.32
CA ALA A 182 23.10 24.46 61.22
C ALA A 182 23.86 23.74 62.33
N GLY A 183 25.18 23.95 62.44
CA GLY A 183 25.95 23.42 63.56
C GLY A 183 27.45 23.26 63.32
N GLY A 184 28.22 24.33 63.58
CA GLY A 184 29.50 24.24 64.27
C GLY A 184 30.78 24.00 63.46
N ALA A 185 31.67 25.00 63.44
CA ALA A 185 33.03 24.87 63.97
C ALA A 185 33.76 26.22 63.86
N THR A 186 33.99 26.84 65.01
CA THR A 186 34.91 27.96 65.26
C THR A 186 36.32 27.45 65.59
N ALA A 187 37.30 28.35 65.45
CA ALA A 187 38.72 28.29 65.87
C ALA A 187 39.70 27.76 64.80
N ALA A 188 40.89 28.34 64.60
CA ALA A 188 41.52 29.55 65.08
C ALA A 188 42.77 29.78 64.19
N ASP A 189 43.12 31.05 63.97
CA ASP A 189 44.39 31.49 63.39
C ASP A 189 45.05 32.47 64.38
N ALA A 190 46.38 32.56 64.29
CA ALA A 190 47.33 33.44 64.96
C ALA A 190 48.02 32.93 66.25
N ALA A 191 49.32 32.64 66.04
CA ALA A 191 50.51 33.06 66.81
C ALA A 191 50.68 32.62 68.27
#